data_AF-A0A954IAP8-F1
#
_entry.id   AF-A0A954IAP8-F1
#
_cell.length_a   1.000
_cell.length_b   1.000
_cell.length_c   1.000
_cell.angle_alpha   90.00
_cell.angle_beta   90.00
_cell.angle_gamma   90.00
#
_symmetry.space_group_name_H-M   'P 1'
#
loop_
_entity.id
_entity.type
_entity.pdbx_description
1 polymer ?
#
loop_
_entity_poly.entity_id
_entity_poly.type
_entity_poly.pdbx_seq_one_letter_code
_entity_poly.pdbx_strand_id
1 'polypeptide(L)'
;MRFLFQPATSIEYRCRAALLFVSQPALAVLCAVALPSDSPWYAPTFGGVAALVAATLAILGTWIRIQAASYFSSVKVAQPDAIADTIVSTGPFGAVRNPLYLGSLLEFAGYGCSFGWLPAAIYAALHTARYHRVILREEDLFRESWGTAFTDYCQRVPRWIPDRPWQLLFGCRWTTEAVLGNGPFIGLAAGLVWSGLAGNLLPVIPCEAAGFLIAALHFLWRSHLAGRSASEQRTRQTVARETSTNSTAVAMTSTRQSAR
;
A
#
# COMPACT_ATOMS: atom_id res chain seq x y z
N MET A 1 -6.84 -8.38 -0.70
CA MET A 1 -6.70 -7.18 0.15
C MET A 1 -6.79 -7.42 1.65
N ARG A 2 -7.29 -8.57 2.13
CA ARG A 2 -7.06 -9.02 3.52
C ARG A 2 -5.57 -9.20 3.85
N PHE A 3 -4.67 -9.23 2.85
CA PHE A 3 -3.24 -9.50 3.07
C PHE A 3 -2.39 -8.22 3.23
N LEU A 4 -2.84 -7.07 2.70
CA LEU A 4 -2.14 -5.78 2.79
C LEU A 4 -2.60 -4.90 3.96
N PHE A 5 -3.74 -5.22 4.56
CA PHE A 5 -4.33 -4.47 5.66
C PHE A 5 -4.87 -5.48 6.66
N GLN A 6 -4.05 -6.26 7.36
CA GLN A 6 -4.49 -6.90 8.61
C GLN A 6 -4.13 -5.97 9.79
N PRO A 7 -4.88 -6.00 10.90
CA PRO A 7 -4.45 -5.30 12.10
C PRO A 7 -3.06 -5.79 12.49
N ALA A 8 -2.26 -4.88 13.03
CA ALA A 8 -0.83 -4.97 13.27
C ALA A 8 -0.38 -6.04 14.30
N THR A 9 -1.11 -7.15 14.44
CA THR A 9 -0.89 -8.18 15.46
C THR A 9 -0.13 -9.40 14.93
N SER A 10 -0.05 -9.67 13.62
CA SER A 10 0.84 -10.72 13.14
C SER A 10 2.26 -10.19 12.94
N ILE A 11 3.16 -10.57 13.84
CA ILE A 11 4.61 -10.39 13.72
C ILE A 11 5.11 -10.80 12.32
N GLU A 12 4.50 -11.83 11.72
CA GLU A 12 4.74 -12.27 10.35
C GLU A 12 4.55 -11.17 9.29
N TYR A 13 3.56 -10.29 9.42
CA TYR A 13 3.31 -9.22 8.44
C TYR A 13 4.34 -8.09 8.57
N ARG A 14 4.68 -7.68 9.80
CA ARG A 14 5.74 -6.70 10.05
C ARG A 14 7.09 -7.21 9.54
N CYS A 15 7.38 -8.49 9.77
CA CYS A 15 8.58 -9.15 9.27
C CYS A 15 8.55 -9.31 7.75
N ARG A 16 7.41 -9.63 7.13
CA ARG A 16 7.28 -9.71 5.67
C ARG A 16 7.44 -8.34 5.04
N ALA A 17 6.65 -7.32 5.40
CA ALA A 17 6.81 -5.97 4.87
C ALA A 17 8.25 -5.45 5.07
N ALA A 18 8.81 -5.59 6.28
CA ALA A 18 10.22 -5.28 6.53
C ALA A 18 11.17 -6.12 5.66
N LEU A 19 10.94 -7.41 5.41
CA LEU A 19 11.73 -8.22 4.48
C LEU A 19 11.64 -7.69 3.05
N LEU A 20 10.44 -7.28 2.60
CA LEU A 20 10.23 -6.74 1.25
C LEU A 20 11.01 -5.43 1.08
N PHE A 21 11.06 -4.61 2.13
CA PHE A 21 11.72 -3.31 2.09
C PHE A 21 13.22 -3.36 2.44
N VAL A 22 13.67 -4.31 3.26
CA VAL A 22 15.09 -4.61 3.49
C VAL A 22 15.69 -5.29 2.27
N SER A 23 14.89 -6.06 1.50
CA SER A 23 15.37 -6.71 0.28
C SER A 23 15.71 -5.74 -0.85
N GLN A 24 15.15 -4.52 -0.88
CA GLN A 24 15.48 -3.55 -1.95
C GLN A 24 16.90 -2.96 -1.82
N PRO A 25 17.28 -2.36 -0.67
CA PRO A 25 18.66 -1.93 -0.44
C PRO A 25 19.60 -3.12 -0.32
N ALA A 26 19.19 -4.27 0.24
CA ALA A 26 20.04 -5.45 0.29
C ALA A 26 20.36 -6.02 -1.10
N LEU A 27 19.39 -6.02 -2.02
CA LEU A 27 19.62 -6.44 -3.41
C LEU A 27 20.43 -5.40 -4.19
N ALA A 28 20.21 -4.10 -3.95
CA ALA A 28 21.05 -3.05 -4.51
C ALA A 28 22.52 -3.17 -4.05
N VAL A 29 22.73 -3.45 -2.76
CA VAL A 29 24.05 -3.73 -2.17
C VAL A 29 24.63 -5.02 -2.74
N LEU A 30 23.85 -6.10 -2.86
CA LEU A 30 24.27 -7.34 -3.50
C LEU A 30 24.69 -7.11 -4.96
N CYS A 31 23.92 -6.37 -5.75
CA CYS A 31 24.27 -6.04 -7.12
C CYS A 31 25.52 -5.16 -7.20
N ALA A 32 25.65 -4.16 -6.31
CA ALA A 32 26.82 -3.28 -6.26
C ALA A 32 28.10 -4.00 -5.81
N VAL A 33 27.99 -5.02 -4.96
CA VAL A 33 29.14 -5.79 -4.44
C VAL A 33 29.47 -7.00 -5.33
N ALA A 34 28.47 -7.67 -5.92
CA ALA A 34 28.64 -8.92 -6.66
C ALA A 34 28.89 -8.72 -8.17
N LEU A 35 28.64 -7.53 -8.72
CA LEU A 35 28.88 -7.22 -10.14
C LEU A 35 30.00 -6.18 -10.24
N PRO A 36 31.24 -6.58 -10.54
CA PRO A 36 32.38 -5.66 -10.68
C PRO A 36 32.07 -4.53 -11.66
N SER A 37 32.58 -3.34 -11.34
CA SER A 37 32.33 -2.05 -11.97
C SER A 37 32.66 -1.93 -13.47
N ASP A 38 33.26 -2.96 -14.08
CA ASP A 38 33.76 -2.94 -15.46
C ASP A 38 32.99 -3.90 -16.39
N SER A 39 31.94 -4.55 -15.87
CA SER A 39 31.10 -5.46 -16.65
C SER A 39 30.22 -4.70 -17.66
N PRO A 40 30.14 -5.10 -18.94
CA PRO A 40 29.27 -4.45 -19.95
C PRO A 40 27.78 -4.56 -19.62
N TRP A 41 27.43 -5.39 -18.64
CA TRP A 41 26.09 -5.62 -18.14
C TRP A 41 25.71 -4.67 -16.98
N TYR A 42 26.67 -3.87 -16.50
CA TYR A 42 26.56 -2.94 -15.37
C TYR A 42 27.10 -1.57 -15.81
N ALA A 43 26.29 -0.52 -15.72
CA ALA A 43 26.70 0.84 -16.05
C ALA A 43 26.54 1.72 -14.80
N PRO A 44 27.59 1.91 -13.98
CA PRO A 44 27.49 2.68 -12.72
C PRO A 44 27.25 4.18 -12.92
N THR A 45 27.31 4.67 -14.16
CA THR A 45 26.93 6.04 -14.50
C THR A 45 25.41 6.15 -14.62
N PHE A 46 24.75 6.40 -13.49
CA PHE A 46 23.34 6.77 -13.46
C PHE A 46 23.16 8.20 -14.01
N GLY A 47 23.18 8.32 -15.33
CA GLY A 47 23.04 9.59 -16.03
C GLY A 47 22.42 9.41 -17.43
N GLY A 48 22.01 10.51 -18.05
CA GLY A 48 21.44 10.49 -19.40
C GLY A 48 20.08 9.79 -19.49
N VAL A 49 19.89 8.96 -20.52
CA VAL A 49 18.59 8.33 -20.85
C VAL A 49 18.13 7.34 -19.77
N ALA A 50 19.04 6.60 -19.14
CA ALA A 50 18.69 5.64 -18.11
C ALA A 50 18.03 6.30 -16.88
N ALA A 51 18.56 7.47 -16.48
CA ALA A 51 17.97 8.27 -15.40
C ALA A 51 16.58 8.80 -15.75
N LEU A 52 16.37 9.26 -17.00
CA LEU A 52 15.06 9.70 -17.48
C LEU A 52 14.03 8.55 -17.48
N VAL A 53 14.42 7.37 -17.96
CA VAL A 53 13.56 6.18 -17.95
C VAL A 53 13.24 5.76 -16.52
N ALA A 54 14.23 5.70 -15.64
CA ALA A 54 14.05 5.34 -14.24
C ALA A 54 13.10 6.32 -13.52
N ALA A 55 13.32 7.62 -13.66
CA ALA A 55 12.47 8.66 -13.10
C ALA A 55 11.04 8.60 -13.65
N THR A 56 10.87 8.42 -14.96
CA THR A 56 9.55 8.32 -15.61
C THR A 56 8.77 7.12 -15.09
N LEU A 57 9.41 5.94 -15.04
CA LEU A 57 8.79 4.72 -14.53
C LEU A 57 8.43 4.85 -13.05
N ALA A 58 9.28 5.47 -12.24
CA ALA A 58 9.03 5.67 -10.82
C ALA A 58 7.88 6.66 -10.56
N ILE A 59 7.88 7.81 -11.25
CA ILE A 59 6.79 8.80 -11.16
C ILE A 59 5.46 8.16 -11.60
N LEU A 60 5.46 7.44 -12.73
CA LEU A 60 4.28 6.78 -13.24
C LEU A 60 3.78 5.68 -12.30
N GLY A 61 4.68 4.87 -11.76
CA GLY A 61 4.37 3.83 -10.78
C GLY A 61 3.72 4.42 -9.53
N THR A 62 4.34 5.44 -8.94
CA THR A 62 3.84 6.16 -7.77
C THR A 62 2.50 6.84 -8.04
N TRP A 63 2.31 7.45 -9.22
CA TRP A 63 1.04 8.01 -9.65
C TRP A 63 -0.09 6.97 -9.63
N ILE A 64 0.13 5.84 -10.30
CA ILE A 64 -0.86 4.75 -10.37
C ILE A 64 -1.17 4.22 -8.97
N ARG A 65 -0.15 4.10 -8.12
CA ARG A 65 -0.33 3.65 -6.73
C ARG A 65 -1.18 4.61 -5.91
N ILE A 66 -0.89 5.91 -5.94
CA ILE A 66 -1.65 6.92 -5.18
C ILE A 66 -3.09 7.00 -5.68
N GLN A 67 -3.29 6.98 -7.00
CA GLN A 67 -4.62 6.94 -7.59
C GLN A 67 -5.40 5.71 -7.12
N ALA A 68 -4.83 4.52 -7.27
CA ALA A 68 -5.48 3.27 -6.85
C ALA A 68 -5.75 3.23 -5.33
N ALA A 69 -4.78 3.64 -4.51
CA ALA A 69 -4.94 3.70 -3.07
C ALA A 69 -6.06 4.66 -2.65
N SER A 70 -6.25 5.75 -3.40
CA SER A 70 -7.29 6.73 -3.14
C SER A 70 -8.70 6.19 -3.34
N TYR A 71 -8.90 5.08 -4.06
CA TYR A 71 -10.22 4.42 -4.14
C TYR A 71 -10.54 3.61 -2.88
N PHE A 72 -9.56 3.39 -2.00
CA PHE A 72 -9.75 2.79 -0.68
C PHE A 72 -9.56 3.85 0.39
N SER A 73 -10.57 4.67 0.63
CA SER A 73 -10.55 5.67 1.68
C SER A 73 -11.50 5.32 2.84
N SER A 74 -11.04 5.67 4.06
CA SER A 74 -11.70 5.68 5.38
C SER A 74 -12.12 4.36 6.06
N VAL A 75 -12.68 3.36 5.38
CA VAL A 75 -13.21 2.16 6.08
C VAL A 75 -12.11 1.15 6.48
N LYS A 76 -11.10 0.92 5.62
CA LYS A 76 -10.03 -0.08 5.86
C LYS A 76 -8.95 0.32 6.85
N VAL A 77 -8.77 1.62 7.12
CA VAL A 77 -7.78 2.09 8.11
C VAL A 77 -8.29 1.85 9.54
N ALA A 78 -9.61 1.88 9.74
CA ALA A 78 -10.24 1.59 11.02
C ALA A 78 -10.52 0.07 11.22
N GLN A 79 -10.79 -0.66 10.14
CA GLN A 79 -11.00 -2.11 10.16
C GLN A 79 -10.23 -2.77 9.02
N PRO A 80 -8.99 -3.21 9.28
CA PRO A 80 -8.16 -3.80 8.25
C PRO A 80 -8.78 -5.11 7.71
N ASP A 81 -9.50 -5.85 8.56
CA ASP A 81 -10.18 -7.11 8.20
C ASP A 81 -11.54 -6.94 7.50
N ALA A 82 -12.04 -5.70 7.36
CA ALA A 82 -13.32 -5.45 6.71
C ALA A 82 -13.21 -5.67 5.20
N ILE A 83 -13.87 -6.72 4.72
CA ILE A 83 -14.19 -6.88 3.31
C ILE A 83 -15.15 -5.73 2.98
N ALA A 84 -14.80 -4.90 1.99
CA ALA A 84 -15.72 -3.86 1.54
C ALA A 84 -17.01 -4.55 1.06
N ASP A 85 -18.17 -4.02 1.46
CA ASP A 85 -19.47 -4.59 1.07
C ASP A 85 -19.65 -4.65 -0.46
N THR A 86 -18.88 -3.84 -1.20
CA THR A 86 -18.92 -3.76 -2.65
C THR A 86 -17.53 -3.80 -3.28
N ILE A 87 -17.45 -4.45 -4.45
CA ILE A 87 -16.23 -4.49 -5.26
C ILE A 87 -16.05 -3.15 -5.97
N VAL A 88 -14.93 -2.49 -5.69
CA VAL A 88 -14.49 -1.32 -6.45
C VAL A 88 -14.04 -1.77 -7.84
N SER A 89 -14.77 -1.35 -8.87
CA SER A 89 -14.51 -1.72 -10.28
C SER A 89 -14.37 -0.49 -11.20
N THR A 90 -14.18 0.69 -10.60
CA THR A 90 -14.03 1.97 -11.32
C THR A 90 -12.60 2.50 -11.21
N GLY A 91 -12.26 3.43 -12.11
CA GLY A 91 -10.92 4.03 -12.15
C GLY A 91 -9.83 2.99 -12.40
N PRO A 92 -8.72 3.00 -11.65
CA PRO A 92 -7.63 2.04 -11.83
C PRO A 92 -8.06 0.56 -11.72
N PHE A 93 -9.08 0.25 -10.91
CA PHE A 93 -9.64 -1.10 -10.76
C PHE A 93 -10.54 -1.52 -11.93
N GLY A 94 -10.95 -0.59 -12.79
CA GLY A 94 -11.65 -0.90 -14.03
C GLY A 94 -10.71 -1.29 -15.19
N ALA A 95 -9.44 -0.90 -15.11
CA ALA A 95 -8.44 -1.20 -16.13
C ALA A 95 -7.63 -2.47 -15.84
N VAL A 96 -7.32 -2.72 -14.57
CA VAL A 96 -6.57 -3.89 -14.13
C VAL A 96 -7.00 -4.27 -12.72
N ARG A 97 -7.01 -5.56 -12.38
CA ARG A 97 -7.47 -6.02 -11.06
C ARG A 97 -6.60 -5.53 -9.90
N ASN A 98 -5.30 -5.36 -10.15
CA ASN A 98 -4.31 -5.08 -9.12
C ASN A 98 -3.41 -3.88 -9.47
N PRO A 99 -3.98 -2.66 -9.61
CA PRO A 99 -3.25 -1.48 -10.07
C PRO A 99 -2.14 -1.06 -9.09
N LEU A 100 -2.28 -1.33 -7.79
CA LEU A 100 -1.24 -1.08 -6.78
C LEU A 100 0.04 -1.89 -7.06
N TYR A 101 -0.10 -3.17 -7.40
CA TYR A 101 1.04 -4.02 -7.71
C TYR A 101 1.64 -3.67 -9.08
N LEU A 102 0.81 -3.31 -10.05
CA LEU A 102 1.28 -2.82 -11.35
C LEU A 102 2.14 -1.56 -11.17
N GLY A 103 1.66 -0.58 -10.39
CA GLY A 103 2.42 0.64 -10.10
C GLY A 103 3.74 0.34 -9.37
N SER A 104 3.74 -0.58 -8.40
CA SER A 104 4.99 -1.03 -7.75
C SER A 104 5.96 -1.69 -8.72
N LEU A 105 5.47 -2.51 -9.66
CA LEU A 105 6.32 -3.14 -10.66
C LEU A 105 6.98 -2.12 -11.59
N LEU A 106 6.27 -1.06 -11.99
CA LEU A 106 6.83 0.01 -12.80
C LEU A 106 7.95 0.73 -12.06
N GLU A 107 7.71 1.08 -10.80
CA GLU A 107 8.68 1.77 -9.97
C GLU A 107 9.93 0.92 -9.70
N PHE A 108 9.74 -0.37 -9.46
CA PHE A 108 10.81 -1.35 -9.30
C PHE A 108 11.58 -1.60 -10.59
N ALA A 109 10.92 -1.55 -11.75
CA ALA A 109 11.60 -1.57 -13.04
C ALA A 109 12.49 -0.33 -13.20
N GLY A 110 11.99 0.85 -12.83
CA GLY A 110 12.78 2.10 -12.82
C GLY A 110 14.00 2.01 -11.90
N TYR A 111 13.83 1.50 -10.68
CA TYR A 111 14.93 1.26 -9.75
C TYR A 111 15.93 0.25 -10.29
N GLY A 112 15.46 -0.84 -10.90
CA GLY A 112 16.31 -1.84 -11.53
C GLY A 112 17.16 -1.26 -12.66
N CYS A 113 16.59 -0.39 -13.50
CA CYS A 113 17.30 0.28 -14.59
C CYS A 113 18.50 1.09 -14.10
N SER A 114 18.48 1.56 -12.85
CA SER A 114 19.59 2.28 -12.23
C SER A 114 20.88 1.45 -12.08
N PHE A 115 20.77 0.12 -12.14
CA PHE A 115 21.89 -0.81 -11.98
C PHE A 115 22.28 -1.50 -13.30
N GLY A 116 21.64 -1.15 -14.42
CA GLY A 116 21.80 -1.82 -15.71
C GLY A 116 20.68 -2.81 -16.04
N TRP A 117 20.64 -3.27 -17.30
CA TRP A 117 19.49 -4.02 -17.83
C TRP A 117 19.34 -5.42 -17.23
N LEU A 118 20.43 -6.11 -16.90
CA LEU A 118 20.38 -7.47 -16.37
C LEU A 118 19.90 -7.48 -14.91
N PRO A 119 20.46 -6.66 -13.99
CA PRO A 119 19.88 -6.46 -12.67
C PRO A 119 18.41 -6.02 -12.74
N ALA A 120 18.06 -5.11 -13.65
CA ALA A 120 16.67 -4.69 -13.85
C ALA A 120 15.74 -5.86 -14.21
N ALA A 121 16.17 -6.71 -15.15
CA ALA A 121 15.39 -7.86 -15.59
C ALA A 121 15.21 -8.90 -14.46
N ILE A 122 16.28 -9.21 -13.72
CA ILE A 122 16.21 -10.12 -12.55
C ILE A 122 15.28 -9.53 -11.49
N TYR A 123 15.42 -8.25 -11.19
CA TYR A 123 14.61 -7.54 -10.21
C TYR A 123 13.13 -7.57 -10.55
N ALA A 124 12.81 -7.25 -11.81
CA ALA A 124 11.45 -7.26 -12.34
C ALA A 124 10.85 -8.68 -12.35
N ALA A 125 11.62 -9.71 -12.72
CA ALA A 125 11.16 -11.09 -12.72
C ALA A 125 10.84 -11.58 -11.30
N LEU A 126 11.72 -11.33 -10.33
CA LEU A 126 11.52 -11.72 -8.93
C LEU A 126 10.28 -11.04 -8.33
N HIS A 127 10.12 -9.74 -8.55
CA HIS A 127 8.98 -8.99 -8.02
C HIS A 127 7.66 -9.38 -8.70
N THR A 128 7.66 -9.63 -10.01
CA THR A 128 6.49 -10.12 -10.74
C THR A 128 6.07 -11.49 -10.22
N ALA A 129 7.01 -12.43 -10.06
CA ALA A 129 6.72 -13.76 -9.51
C ALA A 129 6.16 -13.68 -8.08
N ARG A 130 6.75 -12.82 -7.25
CA ARG A 130 6.28 -12.58 -5.88
C ARG A 130 4.87 -12.00 -5.86
N TYR A 131 4.61 -10.92 -6.58
CA TYR A 131 3.28 -10.31 -6.63
C TYR A 131 2.26 -11.23 -7.27
N HIS A 132 2.64 -12.06 -8.25
CA HIS A 132 1.75 -13.06 -8.80
C HIS A 132 1.25 -14.04 -7.74
N ARG A 133 2.14 -14.56 -6.89
CA ARG A 133 1.75 -15.45 -5.78
C ARG A 133 0.84 -14.74 -4.77
N VAL A 134 1.13 -13.48 -4.46
CA VAL A 134 0.28 -12.68 -3.56
C VAL A 134 -1.10 -12.48 -4.17
N ILE A 135 -1.18 -12.07 -5.44
CA ILE A 135 -2.43 -11.86 -6.16
C ILE A 135 -3.28 -13.13 -6.16
N LEU A 136 -2.73 -14.29 -6.49
CA LEU A 136 -3.48 -15.55 -6.50
C LEU A 136 -4.15 -15.81 -5.14
N ARG A 137 -3.39 -15.67 -4.05
CA ARG A 137 -3.93 -15.81 -2.69
C ARG A 137 -5.00 -14.76 -2.38
N GLU A 138 -4.80 -13.52 -2.80
CA GLU A 138 -5.81 -12.47 -2.59
C GLU A 138 -7.09 -12.75 -3.38
N GLU A 139 -6.97 -13.23 -4.61
CA GLU A 139 -8.11 -13.58 -5.46
C GLU A 139 -8.90 -14.76 -4.90
N ASP A 140 -8.25 -15.73 -4.27
CA ASP A 140 -8.93 -16.84 -3.58
C ASP A 140 -9.76 -16.33 -2.40
N LEU A 141 -9.18 -15.47 -1.56
CA LEU A 141 -9.90 -14.83 -0.44
C LEU A 141 -11.08 -13.98 -0.93
N PHE A 142 -10.92 -13.28 -2.05
CA PHE A 142 -11.98 -12.49 -2.65
C PHE A 142 -13.09 -13.35 -3.23
N ARG A 143 -12.75 -14.51 -3.79
CA ARG A 143 -13.73 -15.48 -4.27
C ARG A 143 -14.54 -16.08 -3.13
N GLU A 144 -13.89 -16.39 -2.01
CA GLU A 144 -14.57 -16.83 -0.77
C GLU A 144 -15.51 -15.75 -0.22
N SER A 145 -15.11 -14.47 -0.32
CA SER A 145 -15.83 -13.35 0.30
C SER A 145 -16.99 -12.82 -0.54
N TRP A 146 -16.80 -12.70 -1.86
CA TRP A 146 -17.75 -12.06 -2.78
C TRP A 146 -18.35 -13.02 -3.82
N GLY A 147 -17.90 -14.28 -3.88
CA GLY A 147 -18.49 -15.33 -4.71
C GLY A 147 -18.60 -14.97 -6.19
N THR A 148 -19.83 -15.03 -6.72
CA THR A 148 -20.16 -14.78 -8.13
C THR A 148 -19.82 -13.35 -8.56
N ALA A 149 -20.06 -12.35 -7.70
CA ALA A 149 -19.76 -10.95 -8.02
C ALA A 149 -18.27 -10.73 -8.36
N PHE A 150 -17.37 -11.44 -7.66
CA PHE A 150 -15.94 -11.39 -7.95
C PHE A 150 -15.57 -12.17 -9.22
N THR A 151 -16.27 -13.28 -9.49
CA THR A 151 -16.08 -14.05 -10.72
C THR A 151 -16.43 -13.21 -11.95
N ASP A 152 -17.58 -12.52 -11.91
CA ASP A 152 -18.03 -11.63 -12.99
C ASP A 152 -17.07 -10.44 -13.19
N TYR A 153 -16.54 -9.90 -12.09
CA TYR A 153 -15.49 -8.88 -12.15
C TYR A 153 -14.21 -9.39 -12.83
N CYS A 154 -13.76 -10.61 -12.50
CA CYS A 154 -12.57 -11.21 -13.11
C CYS A 154 -12.71 -11.48 -14.61
N GLN A 155 -13.94 -11.71 -15.10
CA GLN A 155 -14.21 -11.87 -16.53
C GLN A 155 -14.09 -10.54 -17.30
N ARG A 156 -14.40 -9.42 -16.66
CA ARG A 156 -14.35 -8.08 -17.29
C ARG A 156 -13.00 -7.39 -17.19
N VAL A 157 -12.25 -7.65 -16.12
CA VAL A 157 -11.01 -6.90 -15.82
C VAL A 157 -9.79 -7.83 -15.84
N PRO A 158 -8.77 -7.53 -16.67
CA PRO A 158 -7.58 -8.35 -16.78
C PRO A 158 -6.72 -8.29 -15.50
N ARG A 159 -5.92 -9.34 -15.26
CA ARG A 159 -5.09 -9.44 -14.04
C ARG A 159 -3.88 -8.51 -14.06
N TRP A 160 -3.21 -8.40 -15.21
CA TRP A 160 -1.91 -7.76 -15.35
C TRP A 160 -1.86 -6.69 -16.42
N ILE A 161 -2.25 -7.03 -17.65
CA ILE A 161 -2.17 -6.13 -18.80
C ILE A 161 -3.46 -5.29 -18.82
N PRO A 162 -3.38 -3.96 -18.63
CA PRO A 162 -4.56 -3.13 -18.61
C PRO A 162 -5.27 -3.13 -19.96
N ASP A 163 -6.58 -3.34 -19.99
CA ASP A 163 -7.39 -3.21 -21.21
C ASP A 163 -7.72 -1.75 -21.53
N ARG A 164 -7.81 -0.92 -20.48
CA ARG A 164 -8.11 0.52 -20.54
C ARG A 164 -7.04 1.34 -19.83
N PRO A 165 -5.79 1.38 -20.34
CA PRO A 165 -4.66 2.02 -19.65
C PRO A 165 -4.89 3.49 -19.33
N TRP A 166 -5.73 4.20 -20.09
CA TRP A 166 -6.10 5.58 -19.80
C TRP A 166 -6.79 5.73 -18.43
N GLN A 167 -7.48 4.72 -17.89
CA GLN A 167 -8.07 4.83 -16.54
C GLN A 167 -7.02 4.77 -15.41
N LEU A 168 -5.80 4.35 -15.72
CA LEU A 168 -4.67 4.39 -14.78
C LEU A 168 -4.04 5.79 -14.73
N LEU A 169 -4.01 6.47 -15.89
CA LEU A 169 -3.37 7.77 -16.07
C LEU A 169 -4.33 8.92 -15.79
N PHE A 170 -5.53 8.83 -16.34
CA PHE A 170 -6.54 9.87 -16.34
C PHE A 170 -7.56 9.62 -15.23
N GLY A 171 -7.46 10.49 -14.24
CA GLY A 171 -8.23 10.51 -13.01
C GLY A 171 -7.48 11.40 -12.02
N CYS A 172 -8.17 12.09 -11.12
CA CYS A 172 -7.50 12.86 -10.08
C CYS A 172 -8.25 12.60 -8.77
N ARG A 173 -8.03 11.42 -8.20
CA ARG A 173 -8.49 11.10 -6.84
C ARG A 173 -7.28 10.98 -5.94
N TRP A 174 -7.20 11.90 -4.99
CA TRP A 174 -6.11 12.01 -4.05
C TRP A 174 -6.71 12.10 -2.67
N THR A 175 -6.39 11.13 -1.82
CA THR A 175 -6.72 11.20 -0.40
C THR A 175 -5.45 11.34 0.41
N THR A 176 -5.52 12.06 1.51
CA THR A 176 -4.38 12.24 2.42
C THR A 176 -3.86 10.89 2.92
N GLU A 177 -4.75 9.92 3.13
CA GLU A 177 -4.41 8.54 3.48
C GLU A 177 -3.61 7.83 2.38
N ALA A 178 -4.03 7.99 1.13
CA ALA A 178 -3.33 7.38 0.00
C ALA A 178 -1.95 7.99 -0.21
N VAL A 179 -1.82 9.32 -0.11
CA VAL A 179 -0.54 10.01 -0.28
C VAL A 179 0.41 9.64 0.86
N LEU A 180 0.00 9.85 2.11
CA LEU A 180 0.88 9.61 3.27
C LEU A 180 1.19 8.11 3.47
N GLY A 181 0.23 7.23 3.17
CA GLY A 181 0.44 5.77 3.20
C GLY A 181 1.38 5.23 2.12
N ASN A 182 1.59 5.98 1.03
CA ASN A 182 2.54 5.65 -0.03
C ASN A 182 3.86 6.43 0.06
N GLY A 183 4.17 7.02 1.23
CA GLY A 183 5.41 7.74 1.50
C GLY A 183 6.69 7.08 0.96
N PRO A 184 6.94 5.77 1.17
CA PRO A 184 8.13 5.09 0.66
C PRO A 184 8.27 5.16 -0.87
N PHE A 185 7.17 5.01 -1.60
CA PHE A 185 7.15 5.06 -3.06
C PHE A 185 7.32 6.49 -3.60
N ILE A 186 6.80 7.48 -2.87
CA ILE A 186 7.08 8.89 -3.15
C ILE A 186 8.57 9.18 -2.93
N GLY A 187 9.14 8.67 -1.84
CA GLY A 187 10.55 8.79 -1.50
C GLY A 187 11.46 8.17 -2.55
N LEU A 188 11.16 6.94 -2.99
CA LEU A 188 11.92 6.25 -4.04
C LEU A 188 11.86 7.01 -5.38
N ALA A 189 10.67 7.45 -5.81
CA ALA A 189 10.53 8.25 -7.02
C ALA A 189 11.31 9.58 -6.95
N ALA A 190 11.21 10.31 -5.83
CA ALA A 190 11.98 11.54 -5.61
C ALA A 190 13.49 11.29 -5.60
N GLY A 191 13.90 10.19 -4.95
CA GLY A 191 15.29 9.75 -4.88
C GLY A 191 15.87 9.42 -6.26
N LEU A 192 15.10 8.74 -7.12
CA LEU A 192 15.53 8.43 -8.49
C LEU A 192 15.61 9.67 -9.38
N VAL A 193 14.68 10.62 -9.23
CA VAL A 193 14.75 11.92 -9.92
C VAL A 193 16.01 12.68 -9.50
N TRP A 194 16.26 12.81 -8.20
CA TRP A 194 17.46 13.50 -7.71
C TRP A 194 18.73 12.76 -8.14
N SER A 195 18.76 11.44 -8.02
CA SER A 195 19.91 10.64 -8.46
C SER A 195 20.27 10.89 -9.93
N GLY A 196 19.27 11.10 -10.78
CA GLY A 196 19.46 11.40 -12.20
C GLY A 196 20.12 12.75 -12.45
N LEU A 197 19.84 13.73 -11.59
CA LEU A 197 20.47 15.06 -11.60
C LEU A 197 21.87 15.02 -10.98
N ALA A 198 22.06 14.22 -9.94
CA ALA A 198 23.32 14.11 -9.20
C ALA A 198 24.35 13.19 -9.87
N GLY A 199 23.93 12.38 -10.84
CA GLY A 199 24.78 11.42 -11.55
C GLY A 199 25.17 10.20 -10.70
N ASN A 200 24.52 9.97 -9.56
CA ASN A 200 24.81 8.88 -8.63
C ASN A 200 23.56 8.51 -7.82
N LEU A 201 23.54 7.32 -7.22
CA LEU A 201 22.36 6.77 -6.50
C LEU A 201 22.27 7.17 -5.03
N LEU A 202 23.23 7.94 -4.51
CA LEU A 202 23.26 8.34 -3.10
C LEU A 202 21.96 9.05 -2.66
N PRO A 203 21.32 9.92 -3.48
CA PRO A 203 20.07 10.57 -3.11
C PRO A 203 18.88 9.63 -2.89
N VAL A 204 18.89 8.39 -3.43
CA VAL A 204 17.79 7.44 -3.18
C VAL A 204 17.63 7.17 -1.68
N ILE A 205 18.74 6.97 -0.96
CA ILE A 205 18.74 6.56 0.44
C ILE A 205 18.01 7.56 1.36
N PRO A 206 18.39 8.85 1.42
CA PRO A 206 17.70 9.81 2.29
C PRO A 206 16.25 10.07 1.86
N CYS A 207 15.95 10.06 0.56
CA CYS A 207 14.59 10.26 0.07
C CYS A 207 13.66 9.10 0.45
N GLU A 208 14.13 7.86 0.28
CA GLU A 208 13.39 6.67 0.67
C GLU A 208 13.19 6.62 2.20
N ALA A 209 14.24 6.90 2.98
CA ALA A 209 14.17 6.98 4.44
C ALA A 209 13.17 8.04 4.92
N ALA A 210 13.14 9.22 4.29
CA ALA A 210 12.13 10.25 4.57
C ALA A 210 10.71 9.75 4.24
N GLY A 211 10.53 9.07 3.10
CA GLY A 211 9.27 8.45 2.72
C GLY A 211 8.77 7.42 3.75
N PHE A 212 9.66 6.57 4.26
CA PHE A 212 9.35 5.63 5.34
C PHE A 212 8.99 6.34 6.64
N LEU A 213 9.75 7.37 7.01
CA LEU A 213 9.47 8.13 8.22
C LEU A 213 8.09 8.78 8.16
N ILE A 214 7.73 9.39 7.03
CA ILE A 214 6.40 9.99 6.80
C ILE A 214 5.31 8.94 6.97
N ALA A 215 5.43 7.78 6.31
CA ALA A 215 4.43 6.73 6.43
C ALA A 215 4.34 6.16 7.84
N ALA A 216 5.48 5.93 8.50
CA ALA A 216 5.53 5.44 9.88
C ALA A 216 4.83 6.42 10.84
N LEU A 217 5.16 7.71 10.75
CA LEU A 217 4.50 8.75 11.54
C LEU A 217 3.00 8.81 11.25
N HIS A 218 2.59 8.70 9.99
CA HIS A 218 1.19 8.67 9.60
C HIS A 218 0.43 7.49 10.23
N PHE A 219 0.99 6.27 10.16
CA PHE A 219 0.37 5.09 10.75
C PHE A 219 0.35 5.12 12.27
N LEU A 220 1.41 5.61 12.91
CA LEU A 220 1.45 5.83 14.36
C LEU A 220 0.37 6.82 14.80
N TRP A 221 0.27 7.95 14.11
CA TRP A 221 -0.76 8.96 14.36
C TRP A 221 -2.17 8.38 14.22
N ARG A 222 -2.42 7.62 13.14
CA ARG A 222 -3.72 6.97 12.91
C ARG A 222 -4.05 5.94 13.98
N SER A 223 -3.08 5.13 14.38
CA SER A 223 -3.27 4.12 15.44
C SER A 223 -3.61 4.78 16.78
N HIS A 224 -2.97 5.91 17.08
CA HIS A 224 -3.24 6.69 18.28
C HIS A 224 -4.67 7.28 18.27
N LEU A 225 -5.10 7.89 17.17
CA LEU A 225 -6.46 8.41 17.03
C LEU A 225 -7.53 7.31 17.19
N ALA A 226 -7.32 6.14 16.55
CA ALA A 226 -8.24 5.01 16.67
C ALA A 226 -8.35 4.50 18.12
N GLY A 227 -7.24 4.43 18.84
CA GLY A 227 -7.22 4.08 20.26
C GLY A 227 -8.01 5.06 21.13
N ARG A 228 -7.89 6.36 20.87
CA ARG A 228 -8.66 7.40 21.59
C ARG A 228 -10.16 7.26 21.34
N SER A 229 -10.59 7.15 20.09
CA SER A 229 -12.01 6.99 19.76
C SER A 229 -12.63 5.72 20.36
N ALA A 230 -11.89 4.61 20.36
CA ALA A 230 -12.35 3.36 20.99
C ALA A 230 -12.49 3.50 22.51
N SER A 231 -11.57 4.21 23.16
CA SER A 231 -11.64 4.47 24.61
C SER A 231 -12.85 5.36 24.96
N GLU A 232 -13.10 6.41 24.18
CA GLU A 232 -14.24 7.31 24.37
C GLU A 232 -15.59 6.61 24.17
N GLN A 233 -15.70 5.73 23.17
CA GLN A 233 -16.91 4.92 22.95
C GLN A 233 -17.17 3.96 24.10
N ARG A 234 -16.13 3.28 24.62
CA ARG A 234 -16.28 2.40 25.80
C ARG A 234 -16.75 3.19 27.01
N THR A 235 -16.15 4.35 27.29
CA THR A 235 -16.57 5.22 28.40
C THR A 235 -18.03 5.65 28.25
N ARG A 236 -18.46 6.07 27.04
CA ARG A 236 -19.86 6.44 26.77
C ARG A 236 -20.83 5.27 26.96
N GLN A 237 -20.45 4.06 26.53
CA GLN A 237 -21.26 2.85 26.72
C GLN A 237 -21.39 2.46 28.19
N THR A 238 -20.30 2.56 28.97
CA THR A 238 -20.33 2.32 30.41
C THR A 238 -21.25 3.30 31.14
N VAL A 239 -21.11 4.61 30.87
CA VAL A 239 -21.96 5.64 31.47
C VAL A 239 -23.44 5.47 31.09
N ALA A 240 -23.73 5.15 29.82
CA ALA A 240 -25.11 4.87 29.39
C ALA A 240 -25.72 3.65 30.10
N ARG A 241 -24.92 2.59 30.32
CA ARG A 241 -25.35 1.37 31.01
C ARG A 241 -25.62 1.63 32.50
N GLU A 242 -24.78 2.41 33.16
CA GLU A 242 -24.98 2.82 34.57
C GLU A 242 -26.23 3.70 34.72
N THR A 243 -26.42 4.68 33.82
CA THR A 243 -27.59 5.57 33.84
C THR A 243 -28.89 4.78 33.65
N SER A 244 -28.93 3.84 32.69
CA SER A 244 -30.07 2.94 32.49
C SER A 244 -30.35 2.09 33.71
N THR A 245 -29.32 1.55 34.37
CA THR A 245 -29.48 0.70 35.56
C THR A 245 -30.06 1.50 36.72
N ASN A 246 -29.56 2.73 36.95
CA ASN A 246 -30.06 3.62 37.99
C ASN A 246 -31.50 4.08 37.74
N SER A 247 -31.86 4.46 36.51
CA SER A 247 -33.25 4.82 36.16
C SER A 247 -34.22 3.66 36.37
N THR A 248 -33.81 2.42 36.06
CA THR A 248 -34.63 1.22 36.27
C THR A 248 -34.83 0.93 37.76
N ALA A 249 -33.76 1.07 38.56
CA ALA A 249 -33.83 0.91 40.01
C ALA A 249 -34.75 1.96 40.66
N VAL A 250 -34.64 3.23 40.27
CA VAL A 250 -35.51 4.32 40.75
C VAL A 250 -36.97 4.06 40.38
N ALA A 251 -37.26 3.64 39.14
CA ALA A 251 -38.61 3.29 38.70
C ALA A 251 -39.21 2.15 39.54
N MET A 252 -38.48 1.05 39.75
CA MET A 252 -38.93 -0.08 40.57
C MET A 252 -39.21 0.31 42.03
N THR A 253 -38.46 1.27 42.57
CA THR A 253 -38.63 1.74 43.95
C THR A 253 -39.90 2.60 44.06
N SER A 254 -40.18 3.44 43.05
CA SER A 254 -41.41 4.25 42.98
C SER A 254 -42.68 3.41 42.83
N THR A 255 -42.65 2.34 42.01
CA THR A 255 -43.80 1.43 41.84
C THR A 255 -44.10 0.63 43.10
N ARG A 256 -43.07 0.27 43.89
CA ARG A 256 -43.26 -0.37 45.21
C ARG A 256 -43.87 0.56 46.24
N GLN A 257 -43.60 1.86 46.16
CA GLN A 257 -44.18 2.86 47.06
C GLN A 257 -45.62 3.22 46.72
N SER A 258 -46.03 3.17 45.45
CA SER A 258 -47.42 3.45 45.04
C SER A 258 -48.38 2.25 45.20
N ALA A 259 -47.87 1.05 45.44
CA ALA A 259 -48.65 -0.18 45.64
C ALA A 259 -48.90 -0.52 47.11
N ARG A 260 -48.54 0.38 48.04
CA ARG A 260 -48.83 0.32 49.48
C ARG A 260 -49.75 1.48 49.86
#